data_AF-A0A367IZJ9-F1
#
_entry.id   AF-A0A367IZJ9-F1
#
_cell.length_a   1.000
_cell.length_b   1.000
_cell.length_c   1.000
_cell.angle_alpha   90.00
_cell.angle_beta   90.00
_cell.angle_gamma   90.00
#
_symmetry.space_group_name_H-M   'P 1'
#
loop_
_entity.id
_entity.type
_entity.pdbx_description
1 polymer ?
#
loop_
_entity_poly.entity_id
_entity_poly.type
_entity_poly.pdbx_seq_one_letter_code
_entity_poly.pdbx_strand_id
1 'polypeptide(L)'
;FWSNSTNSVSLVLLSILEAIIVIALEAVIFVNFHNTEFSKHNLGLGIPVYLMIFITSQVFQVFTAWDAVRAQNTIQVIAFLLFNLCCFVYAVFQFKQMADALTSNDPYLGELANWLKSFIYRLLIAVAVITGVCQLAYFYLGIRLYQEFGWKIYKRIGADPEIRNMYRWYQIFLTILKLDFFFFLGYSIQYLILVLRNNDPEFPLTIVALPITCLVLLLAVYAVRHESKWLISLFFLGLFAGVAYFSFKLYRIYDPSQAEKYKFVKDFLTFFGNVSLAFVVLTLVNAIICFLNFDKGLKPHLTSRHRQSSAPENLNERTLSLD
;
A
#
# COMPACT_ATOMS: atom_id res chain seq x y z
N PHE A 1 13.56 -21.78 -5.90
CA PHE A 1 13.13 -20.35 -5.88
C PHE A 1 11.62 -20.16 -5.65
N TRP A 2 10.81 -21.22 -5.53
CA TRP A 2 9.41 -21.17 -5.08
C TRP A 2 9.26 -21.92 -3.75
N SER A 3 8.40 -21.40 -2.86
CA SER A 3 7.86 -22.19 -1.76
C SER A 3 6.97 -23.25 -2.41
N ASN A 4 7.39 -24.52 -2.48
CA ASN A 4 6.60 -25.64 -3.07
C ASN A 4 5.26 -25.94 -2.35
N SER A 5 4.74 -25.01 -1.54
CA SER A 5 3.43 -25.15 -0.92
C SER A 5 2.35 -24.69 -1.91
N THR A 6 1.41 -25.58 -2.20
CA THR A 6 0.22 -25.29 -3.01
C THR A 6 -0.50 -24.02 -2.56
N ASN A 7 -0.58 -23.77 -1.25
CA ASN A 7 -1.23 -22.57 -0.71
C ASN A 7 -0.50 -21.27 -1.08
N SER A 8 0.84 -21.31 -1.14
CA SER A 8 1.66 -20.17 -1.56
C SER A 8 1.42 -19.82 -3.02
N VAL A 9 1.33 -20.84 -3.87
CA VAL A 9 1.03 -20.70 -5.31
C VAL A 9 -0.38 -20.16 -5.52
N SER A 10 -1.37 -20.75 -4.83
CA SER A 10 -2.77 -20.34 -4.94
C SER A 10 -2.99 -18.88 -4.54
N LEU A 11 -2.32 -18.38 -3.50
CA LEU A 11 -2.45 -16.98 -3.09
C LEU A 11 -1.96 -16.03 -4.19
N VAL A 12 -0.78 -16.29 -4.77
CA VAL A 12 -0.23 -15.44 -5.82
C VAL A 12 -1.08 -15.51 -7.09
N LEU A 13 -1.46 -16.71 -7.53
CA LEU A 13 -2.29 -16.87 -8.73
C LEU A 13 -3.66 -16.21 -8.57
N LEU A 14 -4.28 -16.34 -7.40
CA LEU A 14 -5.55 -15.68 -7.10
C LEU A 14 -5.40 -14.16 -7.13
N SER A 15 -4.32 -13.60 -6.56
CA SER A 15 -4.03 -12.16 -6.61
C SER A 15 -3.83 -11.62 -8.02
N ILE A 16 -3.19 -12.41 -8.90
CA ILE A 16 -3.00 -12.07 -10.30
C ILE A 16 -4.35 -12.09 -11.02
N LEU A 17 -5.15 -13.14 -10.81
CA LEU A 17 -6.45 -13.29 -11.43
C LEU A 17 -7.40 -12.16 -11.03
N GLU A 18 -7.48 -11.85 -9.74
CA GLU A 18 -8.25 -10.69 -9.25
C GLU A 18 -7.76 -9.40 -9.90
N ALA A 19 -6.45 -9.13 -9.86
CA ALA A 19 -5.89 -7.91 -10.44
C ALA A 19 -6.23 -7.77 -11.93
N ILE A 20 -6.13 -8.85 -12.72
CA ILE A 20 -6.47 -8.82 -14.16
C ILE A 20 -7.95 -8.46 -14.34
N ILE A 21 -8.84 -9.12 -13.60
CA ILE A 21 -10.29 -8.90 -13.75
C ILE A 21 -10.66 -7.47 -13.31
N VAL A 22 -10.17 -7.02 -12.15
CA VAL A 22 -10.46 -5.68 -11.63
C VAL A 22 -9.88 -4.61 -12.54
N ILE A 23 -8.63 -4.73 -12.99
CA ILE A 23 -8.01 -3.77 -13.93
C ILE A 23 -8.80 -3.72 -15.24
N ALA A 24 -9.25 -4.85 -15.77
CA ALA A 24 -10.05 -4.88 -16.98
C ALA A 24 -11.39 -4.12 -16.79
N LEU A 25 -12.09 -4.35 -15.67
CA LEU A 25 -13.34 -3.65 -15.36
C LEU A 25 -13.11 -2.14 -15.20
N GLU A 26 -12.08 -1.74 -14.46
CA GLU A 26 -11.68 -0.34 -14.26
C GLU A 26 -11.29 0.35 -15.58
N ALA A 27 -10.57 -0.34 -16.46
CA ALA A 27 -10.22 0.17 -17.79
C ALA A 27 -11.46 0.37 -18.67
N VAL A 28 -12.44 -0.54 -18.62
CA VAL A 28 -13.71 -0.40 -19.33
C VAL A 28 -14.48 0.82 -18.79
N ILE A 29 -14.53 1.02 -17.47
CA ILE A 29 -15.17 2.19 -16.85
C ILE A 29 -14.46 3.47 -17.34
N PHE A 30 -13.12 3.49 -17.30
CA PHE A 30 -12.31 4.63 -17.71
C PHE A 30 -12.57 5.03 -19.17
N VAL A 31 -12.52 4.07 -20.10
CA VAL A 31 -12.73 4.33 -21.54
C VAL A 31 -14.15 4.85 -21.80
N ASN A 32 -15.16 4.22 -21.20
CA ASN A 32 -16.53 4.66 -21.36
C ASN A 32 -16.77 6.05 -20.76
N PHE A 33 -16.16 6.37 -19.62
CA PHE A 33 -16.22 7.71 -19.05
C PHE A 33 -15.50 8.74 -19.95
N HIS A 34 -14.29 8.43 -20.42
CA HIS A 34 -13.47 9.35 -21.21
C HIS A 34 -14.13 9.76 -22.53
N ASN A 35 -14.89 8.85 -23.15
CA ASN A 35 -15.58 9.08 -24.41
C ASN A 35 -16.86 9.94 -24.29
N THR A 36 -17.24 10.36 -23.08
CA THR A 36 -18.50 11.10 -22.84
C THR A 36 -18.30 12.61 -22.82
N GLU A 37 -19.39 13.35 -23.05
CA GLU A 37 -19.41 14.81 -22.95
C GLU A 37 -19.03 15.32 -21.56
N PHE A 38 -19.23 14.52 -20.50
CA PHE A 38 -18.75 14.84 -19.15
C PHE A 38 -17.23 15.02 -19.10
N SER A 39 -16.48 14.07 -19.68
CA SER A 39 -15.02 14.15 -19.77
C SER A 39 -14.58 15.34 -20.62
N LYS A 40 -15.24 15.58 -21.77
CA LYS A 40 -14.90 16.70 -22.67
C LYS A 40 -15.14 18.07 -22.04
N HIS A 41 -16.14 18.20 -21.17
CA HIS A 41 -16.43 19.43 -20.43
C HIS A 41 -15.71 19.53 -19.08
N ASN A 42 -14.73 18.66 -18.79
CA ASN A 42 -13.99 18.61 -17.52
C ASN A 42 -14.91 18.46 -16.30
N LEU A 43 -16.04 17.79 -16.46
CA LEU A 43 -16.93 17.41 -15.37
C LEU A 43 -16.44 16.08 -14.77
N GLY A 44 -16.40 15.98 -13.43
CA GLY A 44 -15.97 14.75 -12.76
C GLY A 44 -14.48 14.44 -12.88
N LEU A 45 -13.61 15.46 -12.94
CA LEU A 45 -12.13 15.34 -13.04
C LEU A 45 -11.49 14.37 -12.01
N GLY A 46 -12.15 14.13 -10.88
CA GLY A 46 -11.71 13.16 -9.88
C GLY A 46 -11.76 11.70 -10.34
N ILE A 47 -12.72 11.36 -11.21
CA ILE A 47 -13.00 9.97 -11.60
C ILE A 47 -11.75 9.29 -12.19
N PRO A 48 -11.10 9.83 -13.25
CA PRO A 48 -9.86 9.28 -13.78
C PRO A 48 -8.80 8.97 -12.74
N VAL A 49 -8.57 9.89 -11.79
CA VAL A 49 -7.52 9.76 -10.77
C VAL A 49 -7.86 8.62 -9.81
N TYR A 50 -9.12 8.49 -9.40
CA TYR A 50 -9.54 7.40 -8.52
C TYR A 50 -9.43 6.02 -9.19
N LEU A 51 -9.81 5.91 -10.46
CA LEU A 51 -9.69 4.65 -11.21
C LEU A 51 -8.20 4.28 -11.37
N MET A 52 -7.33 5.24 -11.72
CA MET A 52 -5.89 5.01 -11.87
C MET A 52 -5.20 4.58 -10.57
N ILE A 53 -5.62 5.15 -9.44
CA ILE A 53 -5.10 4.76 -8.12
C ILE A 53 -5.53 3.34 -7.78
N PHE A 54 -6.76 2.96 -8.11
CA PHE A 54 -7.24 1.61 -7.87
C PHE A 54 -6.54 0.59 -8.79
N ILE A 55 -6.35 0.90 -10.06
CA ILE A 55 -5.52 0.08 -10.98
C ILE A 55 -4.10 -0.10 -10.40
N THR A 56 -3.50 0.99 -9.90
CA THR A 56 -2.18 0.92 -9.27
C THR A 56 -2.20 0.08 -7.98
N SER A 57 -3.29 0.12 -7.20
CA SER A 57 -3.46 -0.70 -6.00
C SER A 57 -3.50 -2.19 -6.35
N GLN A 58 -4.16 -2.57 -7.45
CA GLN A 58 -4.18 -3.97 -7.91
C GLN A 58 -2.78 -4.48 -8.26
N VAL A 59 -1.95 -3.66 -8.93
CA VAL A 59 -0.55 -4.03 -9.21
C VAL A 59 0.25 -4.18 -7.92
N PHE A 60 0.06 -3.26 -6.98
CA PHE A 60 0.73 -3.31 -5.68
C PHE A 60 0.28 -4.50 -4.83
N GLN A 61 -0.97 -4.95 -4.94
CA GLN A 61 -1.47 -6.14 -4.25
C GLN A 61 -0.76 -7.41 -4.73
N VAL A 62 -0.53 -7.54 -6.04
CA VAL A 62 0.19 -8.70 -6.62
C VAL A 62 1.64 -8.67 -6.16
N PHE A 63 2.27 -7.49 -6.16
CA PHE A 63 3.63 -7.33 -5.67
C PHE A 63 3.75 -7.72 -4.18
N THR A 64 2.82 -7.28 -3.33
CA THR A 64 2.83 -7.61 -1.90
C THR A 64 2.52 -9.09 -1.63
N ALA A 65 1.61 -9.70 -2.38
CA ALA A 65 1.37 -11.16 -2.37
C ALA A 65 2.65 -11.94 -2.70
N TRP A 66 3.29 -11.59 -3.83
CA TRP A 66 4.52 -12.22 -4.29
C TRP A 66 5.65 -12.07 -3.27
N ASP A 67 5.85 -10.85 -2.75
CA ASP A 67 6.88 -10.56 -1.75
C ASP A 67 6.65 -11.36 -0.46
N ALA A 68 5.41 -11.42 0.04
CA ALA A 68 5.04 -12.20 1.23
C ALA A 68 5.37 -13.69 1.09
N VAL A 69 5.04 -14.27 -0.06
CA VAL A 69 5.29 -15.69 -0.37
C VAL A 69 6.79 -15.96 -0.58
N ARG A 70 7.48 -15.09 -1.33
CA ARG A 70 8.92 -15.21 -1.58
C ARG A 70 9.73 -15.10 -0.29
N ALA A 71 9.36 -14.18 0.59
CA ALA A 71 10.00 -13.99 1.88
C ALA A 71 9.62 -15.09 2.89
N GLN A 72 8.56 -15.87 2.63
CA GLN A 72 7.95 -16.81 3.55
C GLN A 72 7.67 -16.16 4.91
N ASN A 73 7.16 -14.92 4.88
CA ASN A 73 7.01 -14.08 6.06
C ASN A 73 5.53 -13.89 6.40
N THR A 74 5.11 -14.41 7.56
CA THR A 74 3.73 -14.29 8.07
C THR A 74 3.29 -12.84 8.26
N ILE A 75 4.22 -11.94 8.64
CA ILE A 75 3.92 -10.53 8.84
C ILE A 75 3.52 -9.87 7.52
N GLN A 76 4.19 -10.23 6.42
CA GLN A 76 3.85 -9.71 5.10
C GLN A 76 2.54 -10.28 4.57
N VAL A 77 2.19 -11.53 4.92
CA VAL A 77 0.86 -12.09 4.62
C VAL A 77 -0.23 -11.31 5.34
N ILE A 78 -0.05 -10.97 6.63
CA ILE A 78 -1.02 -10.15 7.37
C ILE A 78 -1.16 -8.76 6.73
N ALA A 79 -0.05 -8.13 6.34
CA ALA A 79 -0.07 -6.84 5.66
C ALA A 79 -0.79 -6.90 4.30
N PHE A 80 -0.60 -7.97 3.52
CA PHE A 80 -1.34 -8.22 2.29
C PHE A 80 -2.86 -8.32 2.55
N LEU A 81 -3.28 -9.01 3.61
CA LEU A 81 -4.71 -9.11 3.98
C LEU A 81 -5.31 -7.76 4.38
N LEU A 82 -4.57 -6.96 5.17
CA LEU A 82 -4.99 -5.62 5.57
C LEU A 82 -5.04 -4.66 4.37
N PHE A 83 -4.09 -4.78 3.45
CA PHE A 83 -4.08 -3.99 2.21
C PHE A 83 -5.28 -4.30 1.33
N ASN A 84 -5.61 -5.59 1.10
CA ASN A 84 -6.79 -5.97 0.32
C ASN A 84 -8.10 -5.56 1.02
N LEU A 85 -8.15 -5.57 2.36
CA LEU A 85 -9.29 -5.01 3.09
C LEU A 85 -9.47 -3.51 2.78
N CYS A 86 -8.37 -2.75 2.68
CA CYS A 86 -8.43 -1.35 2.26
C CYS A 86 -8.89 -1.21 0.81
N CYS A 87 -8.45 -2.09 -0.10
CA CYS A 87 -8.94 -2.13 -1.48
C CYS A 87 -10.45 -2.41 -1.55
N PHE A 88 -10.97 -3.33 -0.72
CA PHE A 88 -12.40 -3.61 -0.64
C PHE A 88 -13.19 -2.38 -0.18
N VAL A 89 -12.74 -1.71 0.90
CA VAL A 89 -13.37 -0.46 1.36
C VAL A 89 -13.32 0.63 0.28
N TYR A 90 -12.21 0.72 -0.46
CA TYR A 90 -12.07 1.65 -1.58
C TYR A 90 -13.10 1.38 -2.68
N ALA A 91 -13.30 0.12 -3.09
CA ALA A 91 -14.30 -0.26 -4.07
C ALA A 91 -15.72 0.14 -3.63
N VAL A 92 -16.01 0.09 -2.33
CA VAL A 92 -17.29 0.56 -1.77
C VAL A 92 -17.41 2.09 -1.84
N PHE A 93 -16.33 2.85 -1.58
CA PHE A 93 -16.39 4.31 -1.68
C PHE A 93 -16.56 4.84 -3.11
N GLN A 94 -16.10 4.09 -4.12
CA GLN A 94 -16.28 4.48 -5.52
C GLN A 94 -17.77 4.71 -5.87
N PHE A 95 -18.72 3.96 -5.27
CA PHE A 95 -20.16 4.16 -5.53
C PHE A 95 -20.64 5.57 -5.24
N LYS A 96 -20.31 6.09 -4.05
CA LYS A 96 -20.76 7.39 -3.59
C LYS A 96 -20.19 8.50 -4.47
N GLN A 97 -18.90 8.39 -4.80
CA GLN A 97 -18.23 9.36 -5.64
C GLN A 97 -18.80 9.42 -7.07
N MET A 98 -19.08 8.27 -7.67
CA MET A 98 -19.71 8.21 -9.00
C MET A 98 -21.15 8.75 -8.95
N ALA A 99 -21.85 8.62 -7.82
CA ALA A 99 -23.15 9.24 -7.61
C ALA A 99 -23.07 10.76 -7.69
N ASP A 100 -22.12 11.34 -6.94
CA ASP A 100 -21.99 12.78 -6.78
C ASP A 100 -21.42 13.43 -8.05
N ALA A 101 -20.46 12.78 -8.71
CA ALA A 101 -19.81 13.31 -9.91
C ALA A 101 -20.69 13.33 -11.17
N LEU A 102 -21.72 12.46 -11.24
CA LEU A 102 -22.64 12.35 -12.38
C LEU A 102 -23.98 13.06 -12.15
N THR A 103 -24.06 14.00 -11.19
CA THR A 103 -25.25 14.85 -11.02
C THR A 103 -25.14 16.10 -11.89
N SER A 104 -25.97 16.19 -12.92
CA SER A 104 -26.09 17.38 -13.79
C SER A 104 -27.51 17.95 -13.74
N ASN A 105 -27.62 19.28 -13.61
CA ASN A 105 -28.91 19.99 -13.68
C ASN A 105 -29.36 20.26 -15.13
N ASP A 106 -28.55 19.89 -16.12
CA ASP A 106 -28.86 20.05 -17.53
C ASP A 106 -29.73 18.87 -18.03
N PRO A 107 -30.94 19.11 -18.56
CA PRO A 107 -31.84 18.06 -19.06
C PRO A 107 -31.23 17.19 -20.16
N TYR A 108 -30.39 17.77 -21.04
CA TYR A 108 -29.79 17.04 -22.16
C TYR A 108 -28.67 16.11 -21.70
N LEU A 109 -27.91 16.52 -20.67
CA LEU A 109 -26.92 15.66 -20.02
C LEU A 109 -27.58 14.62 -19.09
N GLY A 110 -28.81 14.86 -18.63
CA GLY A 110 -29.51 14.02 -17.66
C GLY A 110 -29.76 12.58 -18.13
N GLU A 111 -30.23 12.39 -19.37
CA GLU A 111 -30.47 11.03 -19.90
C GLU A 111 -29.16 10.25 -20.09
N LEU A 112 -28.14 10.89 -20.67
CA LEU A 112 -26.81 10.32 -20.82
C LEU A 112 -26.18 9.99 -19.46
N ALA A 113 -26.31 10.89 -18.48
CA ALA A 113 -25.84 10.69 -17.12
C ALA A 113 -26.51 9.50 -16.46
N ASN A 114 -27.82 9.36 -16.60
CA ASN A 114 -28.57 8.25 -16.03
C ASN A 114 -28.15 6.89 -16.63
N TRP A 115 -27.97 6.84 -17.96
CA TRP A 115 -27.46 5.63 -18.61
C TRP A 115 -26.03 5.30 -18.17
N LEU A 116 -25.13 6.27 -18.19
CA LEU A 116 -23.73 6.10 -17.76
C LEU A 116 -23.64 5.66 -16.31
N LYS A 117 -24.40 6.32 -15.42
CA LYS A 117 -24.49 5.98 -14.00
C LYS A 117 -24.95 4.54 -13.84
N SER A 118 -26.03 4.13 -14.51
CA SER A 118 -26.54 2.76 -14.45
C SER A 118 -25.51 1.72 -14.94
N PHE A 119 -24.82 2.02 -16.05
CA PHE A 119 -23.79 1.15 -16.61
C PHE A 119 -22.57 1.01 -15.70
N ILE A 120 -22.00 2.14 -15.27
CA ILE A 120 -20.86 2.22 -14.38
C ILE A 120 -21.17 1.53 -13.05
N TYR A 121 -22.35 1.77 -12.46
CA TYR A 121 -22.75 1.14 -11.20
C TYR A 121 -22.74 -0.38 -11.27
N ARG A 122 -23.23 -0.98 -12.36
CA ARG A 122 -23.19 -2.44 -12.54
C ARG A 122 -21.75 -2.95 -12.52
N LEU A 123 -20.81 -2.24 -13.14
CA LEU A 123 -19.39 -2.62 -13.14
C LEU A 123 -18.74 -2.42 -11.77
N LEU A 124 -19.03 -1.33 -11.05
CA LEU A 124 -18.52 -1.14 -9.70
C LEU A 124 -19.06 -2.20 -8.72
N ILE A 125 -20.32 -2.62 -8.87
CA ILE A 125 -20.89 -3.75 -8.10
C ILE A 125 -20.09 -5.01 -8.38
N ALA A 126 -19.79 -5.30 -9.66
CA ALA A 126 -18.97 -6.44 -10.01
C ALA A 126 -17.58 -6.36 -9.36
N VAL A 127 -16.91 -5.20 -9.42
CA VAL A 127 -15.60 -4.97 -8.78
C VAL A 127 -15.67 -5.23 -7.27
N ALA A 128 -16.64 -4.62 -6.56
CA ALA A 128 -16.78 -4.78 -5.12
C ALA A 128 -17.08 -6.24 -4.71
N VAL A 129 -17.94 -6.94 -5.48
CA VAL A 129 -18.26 -8.35 -5.22
C VAL A 129 -17.04 -9.24 -5.46
N ILE A 130 -16.31 -9.04 -6.56
CA ILE A 130 -15.12 -9.82 -6.88
C ILE A 130 -14.05 -9.62 -5.81
N THR A 131 -13.73 -8.38 -5.46
CA THR A 131 -12.76 -8.08 -4.40
C THR A 131 -13.21 -8.60 -3.04
N GLY A 132 -14.51 -8.55 -2.73
CA GLY A 132 -15.06 -9.12 -1.50
C GLY A 132 -14.93 -10.64 -1.42
N VAL A 133 -15.23 -11.35 -2.51
CA VAL A 133 -15.09 -12.81 -2.59
C VAL A 133 -13.61 -13.22 -2.52
N CYS A 134 -12.74 -12.52 -3.25
CA CYS A 134 -11.30 -12.74 -3.19
C CYS A 134 -10.74 -12.46 -1.79
N GLN A 135 -11.22 -11.43 -1.08
CA GLN A 135 -10.83 -11.15 0.30
C GLN A 135 -11.13 -12.31 1.24
N LEU A 136 -12.31 -12.93 1.13
CA LEU A 136 -12.66 -14.11 1.93
C LEU A 136 -11.74 -15.30 1.62
N ALA A 137 -11.43 -15.53 0.34
CA ALA A 137 -10.49 -16.56 -0.07
C ALA A 137 -9.06 -16.27 0.45
N TYR A 138 -8.61 -15.02 0.44
CA TYR A 138 -7.33 -14.64 1.03
C TYR A 138 -7.29 -14.83 2.53
N PHE A 139 -8.37 -14.53 3.27
CA PHE A 139 -8.42 -14.83 4.69
C PHE A 139 -8.21 -16.32 4.96
N TYR A 140 -8.88 -17.19 4.21
CA TYR A 140 -8.69 -18.64 4.31
C TYR A 140 -7.25 -19.06 4.02
N LEU A 141 -6.70 -18.62 2.88
CA LEU A 141 -5.31 -18.95 2.49
C LEU A 141 -4.30 -18.36 3.48
N GLY A 142 -4.55 -17.15 3.99
CA GLY A 142 -3.72 -16.46 4.96
C GLY A 142 -3.61 -17.22 6.28
N ILE A 143 -4.69 -17.81 6.78
CA ILE A 143 -4.67 -18.67 7.97
C ILE A 143 -3.79 -19.91 7.74
N ARG A 144 -3.92 -20.56 6.58
CA ARG A 144 -3.08 -21.72 6.22
C ARG A 144 -1.61 -21.36 6.12
N LEU A 145 -1.30 -20.24 5.44
CA LEU A 145 0.07 -19.75 5.29
C LEU A 145 0.69 -19.28 6.61
N TYR A 146 -0.11 -18.69 7.51
CA TYR A 146 0.33 -18.32 8.85
C TYR A 146 0.87 -19.53 9.61
N GLN A 147 0.14 -20.65 9.56
CA GLN A 147 0.57 -21.90 10.16
C GLN A 147 1.86 -22.42 9.49
N GLU A 148 1.86 -22.56 8.16
CA GLU A 148 3.01 -23.10 7.42
C GLU A 148 4.32 -22.31 7.58
N PHE A 149 4.25 -20.98 7.50
CA PHE A 149 5.42 -20.12 7.61
C PHE A 149 5.90 -19.98 9.05
N GLY A 150 4.98 -19.99 10.02
CA GLY A 150 5.32 -20.00 11.46
C GLY A 150 6.22 -21.18 11.83
N TRP A 151 5.90 -22.38 11.34
CA TRP A 151 6.71 -23.58 11.56
C TRP A 151 8.12 -23.51 10.92
N LYS A 152 8.26 -22.86 9.76
CA LYS A 152 9.54 -22.73 9.06
C LYS A 152 10.47 -21.70 9.70
N ILE A 153 9.92 -20.58 10.19
CA ILE A 153 10.68 -19.55 10.92
C ILE A 153 11.26 -20.10 12.21
N TYR A 154 10.48 -20.90 12.96
CA TYR A 154 10.96 -21.56 14.18
C TYR A 154 12.22 -22.39 13.95
N LYS A 155 12.30 -23.12 12.83
CA LYS A 155 13.45 -23.99 12.50
C LYS A 155 14.70 -23.25 12.02
N ARG A 156 14.57 -22.03 11.47
CA ARG A 156 15.67 -21.33 10.76
C ARG A 156 16.47 -20.36 11.63
N ILE A 157 15.87 -19.76 12.66
CA ILE A 157 16.52 -18.67 13.45
C ILE A 157 17.31 -19.21 14.66
N GLY A 158 17.12 -20.48 15.04
CA GLY A 158 17.77 -21.04 16.23
C GLY A 158 17.00 -20.75 17.52
N ALA A 159 17.58 -21.16 18.66
CA ALA A 159 16.88 -21.22 19.94
C ALA A 159 16.86 -19.90 20.73
N ASP A 160 17.62 -18.86 20.32
CA ASP A 160 17.67 -17.59 21.05
C ASP A 160 16.35 -16.79 20.86
N PRO A 161 15.53 -16.65 21.91
CA PRO A 161 14.25 -15.96 21.83
C PRO A 161 14.40 -14.45 21.63
N GLU A 162 15.50 -13.84 22.07
CA GLU A 162 15.71 -12.39 22.02
C GLU A 162 16.01 -11.93 20.60
N ILE A 163 16.95 -12.59 19.92
CA ILE A 163 17.30 -12.30 18.51
C ILE A 163 16.08 -12.50 17.60
N ARG A 164 15.28 -13.54 17.85
CA ARG A 164 14.04 -13.78 17.12
C ARG A 164 13.02 -12.66 17.31
N ASN A 165 12.87 -12.16 18.54
CA ASN A 165 11.96 -11.05 18.82
C ASN A 165 12.43 -9.76 18.12
N MET A 166 13.73 -9.45 18.19
CA MET A 166 14.30 -8.28 17.50
C MET A 166 14.12 -8.36 15.98
N TYR A 167 14.37 -9.53 15.39
CA TYR A 167 14.14 -9.75 13.96
C TYR A 167 12.66 -9.62 13.57
N ARG A 168 11.73 -10.07 14.44
CA ARG A 168 10.29 -9.91 14.21
C ARG A 168 9.91 -8.43 14.12
N TRP A 169 10.35 -7.61 15.07
CA TRP A 169 10.10 -6.16 15.05
C TRP A 169 10.70 -5.49 13.81
N TYR A 170 11.91 -5.88 13.41
CA TYR A 170 12.52 -5.42 12.16
C TYR A 170 11.67 -5.77 10.92
N GLN A 171 11.13 -6.99 10.84
CA GLN A 171 10.26 -7.40 9.73
C GLN A 171 8.91 -6.66 9.73
N ILE A 172 8.33 -6.40 10.91
CA ILE A 172 7.13 -5.56 11.05
C ILE A 172 7.43 -4.16 10.52
N PHE A 173 8.53 -3.54 10.96
CA PHE A 173 8.97 -2.22 10.52
C PHE A 173 9.08 -2.14 8.98
N LEU A 174 9.81 -3.06 8.34
CA LEU A 174 9.94 -3.08 6.88
C LEU A 174 8.61 -3.26 6.15
N THR A 175 7.69 -4.02 6.74
CA THR A 175 6.39 -4.31 6.12
C THR A 175 5.47 -3.09 6.20
N ILE A 176 5.45 -2.39 7.34
CA ILE A 176 4.67 -1.15 7.47
C ILE A 176 5.24 -0.07 6.53
N LEU A 177 6.57 0.06 6.42
CA LEU A 177 7.18 1.01 5.48
C LEU A 177 6.75 0.81 4.01
N LYS A 178 6.52 -0.44 3.59
CA LYS A 178 6.00 -0.73 2.24
C LYS A 178 4.57 -0.22 2.07
N LEU A 179 3.74 -0.36 3.10
CA LEU A 179 2.38 0.15 3.09
C LEU A 179 2.35 1.68 3.18
N ASP A 180 3.19 2.28 4.04
CA ASP A 180 3.37 3.74 4.14
C ASP A 180 3.71 4.33 2.78
N PHE A 181 4.63 3.71 2.02
CA PHE A 181 4.97 4.16 0.67
C PHE A 181 3.73 4.25 -0.22
N PHE A 182 2.88 3.22 -0.26
CA PHE A 182 1.68 3.22 -1.09
C PHE A 182 0.66 4.27 -0.64
N PHE A 183 0.30 4.30 0.65
CA PHE A 183 -0.74 5.19 1.15
C PHE A 183 -0.31 6.65 1.14
N PHE A 184 0.95 6.95 1.48
CA PHE A 184 1.49 8.31 1.42
C PHE A 184 1.52 8.84 -0.01
N LEU A 185 1.99 8.03 -0.97
CA LEU A 185 1.98 8.41 -2.38
C LEU A 185 0.56 8.56 -2.92
N GLY A 186 -0.32 7.61 -2.62
CA GLY A 186 -1.73 7.67 -3.03
C GLY A 186 -2.40 8.94 -2.53
N TYR A 187 -2.25 9.26 -1.23
CA TYR A 187 -2.78 10.50 -0.65
C TYR A 187 -2.19 11.74 -1.33
N SER A 188 -0.86 11.78 -1.49
CA SER A 188 -0.16 12.95 -2.02
C SER A 188 -0.49 13.20 -3.49
N ILE A 189 -0.62 12.15 -4.31
CA ILE A 189 -1.03 12.26 -5.71
C ILE A 189 -2.48 12.73 -5.81
N GLN A 190 -3.40 12.19 -5.00
CA GLN A 190 -4.80 12.67 -4.96
C GLN A 190 -4.85 14.14 -4.55
N TYR A 191 -4.12 14.52 -3.51
CA TYR A 191 -4.08 15.89 -3.01
C TYR A 191 -3.50 16.85 -4.07
N LEU A 192 -2.41 16.45 -4.72
CA LEU A 192 -1.75 17.24 -5.75
C LEU A 192 -2.64 17.47 -6.97
N ILE A 193 -3.28 16.42 -7.48
CA ILE A 193 -4.03 16.51 -8.74
C ILE A 193 -5.44 17.08 -8.51
N LEU A 194 -6.09 16.72 -7.40
CA LEU A 194 -7.52 17.00 -7.21
C LEU A 194 -7.84 18.20 -6.32
N VAL A 195 -6.89 18.66 -5.51
CA VAL A 195 -7.13 19.74 -4.54
C VAL A 195 -6.29 20.98 -4.87
N LEU A 196 -5.01 20.79 -5.18
CA LEU A 196 -4.10 21.90 -5.35
C LEU A 196 -4.28 22.59 -6.71
N ARG A 197 -4.27 23.93 -6.69
CA ARG A 197 -4.26 24.76 -7.89
C ARG A 197 -2.85 25.29 -8.13
N ASN A 198 -2.52 25.64 -9.38
CA ASN A 198 -1.18 26.13 -9.74
C ASN A 198 -0.75 27.42 -9.00
N ASN A 199 -1.69 28.20 -8.48
CA ASN A 199 -1.40 29.42 -7.72
C ASN A 199 -1.24 29.17 -6.21
N ASP A 200 -1.49 27.94 -5.73
CA ASP A 200 -1.33 27.60 -4.31
C ASP A 200 0.17 27.36 -4.03
N PRO A 201 0.75 27.98 -2.97
CA PRO A 201 2.15 27.76 -2.60
C PRO A 201 2.43 26.31 -2.18
N GLU A 202 1.40 25.57 -1.80
CA GLU A 202 1.48 24.14 -1.48
C GLU A 202 1.73 23.26 -2.71
N PHE A 203 1.40 23.70 -3.93
CA PHE A 203 1.55 22.90 -5.14
C PHE A 203 3.00 22.48 -5.43
N PRO A 204 3.97 23.42 -5.58
CA PRO A 204 5.37 23.05 -5.79
C PRO A 204 5.95 22.33 -4.57
N LEU A 205 5.49 22.66 -3.36
CA LEU A 205 5.93 22.00 -2.12
C LEU A 205 5.58 20.51 -2.13
N THR A 206 4.35 20.16 -2.50
CA THR A 206 3.90 18.75 -2.57
C THR A 206 4.63 17.98 -3.67
N ILE A 207 4.93 18.62 -4.82
CA ILE A 207 5.73 18.00 -5.90
C ILE A 207 7.12 17.62 -5.39
N VAL A 208 7.78 18.51 -4.64
CA VAL A 208 9.11 18.25 -4.07
C VAL A 208 9.04 17.27 -2.89
N ALA A 209 7.97 17.31 -2.10
CA ALA A 209 7.79 16.42 -0.95
C ALA A 209 7.64 14.95 -1.36
N LEU A 210 6.98 14.65 -2.49
CA LEU A 210 6.78 13.29 -3.00
C LEU A 210 8.09 12.48 -3.12
N PRO A 211 9.10 12.90 -3.91
CA PRO A 211 10.37 12.17 -4.02
C PRO A 211 11.18 12.21 -2.72
N ILE A 212 11.11 13.30 -1.95
CA ILE A 212 11.81 13.39 -0.66
C ILE A 212 11.27 12.34 0.31
N THR A 213 9.95 12.17 0.42
CA THR A 213 9.37 11.15 1.29
C THR A 213 9.83 9.75 0.87
N CYS A 214 9.84 9.44 -0.43
CA CYS A 214 10.37 8.17 -0.93
C CYS A 214 11.82 7.94 -0.48
N LEU A 215 12.68 8.97 -0.59
CA LEU A 215 14.07 8.90 -0.13
C LEU A 215 14.17 8.70 1.38
N VAL A 216 13.34 9.40 2.18
CA VAL A 216 13.30 9.26 3.63
C VAL A 216 12.91 7.83 4.04
N LEU A 217 11.92 7.21 3.38
CA LEU A 217 11.53 5.82 3.65
C LEU A 217 12.66 4.84 3.32
N LEU A 218 13.40 5.06 2.22
CA LEU A 218 14.56 4.24 1.86
C LEU A 218 15.73 4.42 2.85
N LEU A 219 15.99 5.65 3.27
CA LEU A 219 17.00 5.97 4.29
C LEU A 219 16.64 5.34 5.64
N ALA A 220 15.35 5.22 5.97
CA ALA A 220 14.90 4.54 7.18
C ALA A 220 15.29 3.05 7.19
N VAL A 221 15.12 2.36 6.04
CA VAL A 221 15.55 0.97 5.88
C VAL A 221 17.06 0.85 6.07
N TYR A 222 17.83 1.76 5.49
CA TYR A 222 19.29 1.80 5.65
C TYR A 222 19.69 2.08 7.11
N ALA A 223 19.04 3.04 7.77
CA ALA A 223 19.29 3.44 9.15
C ALA A 223 19.14 2.28 10.12
N VAL A 224 18.04 1.53 10.01
CA VAL A 224 17.78 0.38 10.89
C VAL A 224 18.72 -0.79 10.57
N ARG A 225 19.09 -1.02 9.31
CA ARG A 225 20.04 -2.09 8.94
C ARG A 225 21.45 -1.86 9.46
N HIS A 226 21.92 -0.62 9.42
CA HIS A 226 23.28 -0.27 9.83
C HIS A 226 23.38 0.19 11.30
N GLU A 227 22.24 0.25 12.00
CA GLU A 227 22.11 0.78 13.36
C GLU A 227 22.64 2.22 13.49
N SER A 228 22.40 3.04 12.46
CA SER A 228 22.87 4.43 12.43
C SER A 228 21.99 5.35 13.28
N LYS A 229 22.51 5.75 14.45
CA LYS A 229 21.81 6.62 15.42
C LYS A 229 21.48 8.00 14.84
N TRP A 230 22.31 8.52 13.94
CA TRP A 230 22.06 9.80 13.29
C TRP A 230 20.91 9.73 12.28
N LEU A 231 20.92 8.73 11.40
CA LEU A 231 19.88 8.58 10.37
C LEU A 231 18.52 8.20 10.96
N ILE A 232 18.48 7.39 12.02
CA ILE A 232 17.22 7.05 12.68
C ILE A 232 16.65 8.25 13.45
N SER A 233 17.50 9.13 14.00
CA SER A 233 17.07 10.39 14.62
C SER A 233 16.46 11.34 13.59
N LEU A 234 17.08 11.48 12.42
CA LEU A 234 16.50 12.23 11.30
C LEU A 234 15.17 11.63 10.84
N PHE A 235 15.06 10.29 10.80
CA PHE A 235 13.83 9.61 10.46
C PHE A 235 12.71 9.86 11.48
N PHE A 236 13.01 9.90 12.79
CA PHE A 236 12.02 10.28 13.80
C PHE A 236 11.46 11.69 13.58
N LEU A 237 12.31 12.66 13.24
CA LEU A 237 11.84 14.01 12.86
C LEU A 237 10.88 13.96 11.68
N GLY A 238 11.18 13.15 10.66
CA GLY A 238 10.29 12.91 9.53
C GLY A 238 8.95 12.27 9.92
N LEU A 239 8.95 11.31 10.85
CA LEU A 239 7.72 10.69 11.35
C LEU A 239 6.85 11.66 12.13
N PHE A 240 7.43 12.47 13.03
CA PHE A 240 6.68 13.52 13.74
C PHE A 240 6.09 14.54 12.77
N ALA A 241 6.86 14.95 11.76
CA ALA A 241 6.36 15.82 10.70
C ALA A 241 5.22 15.15 9.90
N GLY A 242 5.32 13.84 9.61
CA GLY A 242 4.28 13.07 8.95
C GLY A 242 2.98 12.99 9.75
N VAL A 243 3.06 12.72 11.06
CA VAL A 243 1.90 12.75 11.96
C VAL A 243 1.26 14.14 11.94
N ALA A 244 2.05 15.19 12.17
CA ALA A 244 1.56 16.57 12.16
C ALA A 244 0.90 16.94 10.82
N TYR A 245 1.51 16.53 9.70
CA TYR A 245 0.99 16.77 8.35
C TYR A 245 -0.38 16.11 8.15
N PHE A 246 -0.52 14.81 8.40
CA PHE A 246 -1.80 14.13 8.21
C PHE A 246 -2.87 14.64 9.17
N SER A 247 -2.54 14.91 10.43
CA SER A 247 -3.47 15.51 11.38
C SER A 247 -3.95 16.89 10.91
N PHE A 248 -3.05 17.76 10.46
CA PHE A 248 -3.39 19.07 9.92
C PHE A 248 -4.27 18.97 8.67
N LYS A 249 -3.93 18.08 7.73
CA LYS A 249 -4.71 17.91 6.51
C LYS A 249 -6.10 17.33 6.78
N LEU A 250 -6.23 16.38 7.70
CA LEU A 250 -7.52 15.87 8.13
C LEU A 250 -8.38 16.98 8.73
N TYR A 251 -7.81 17.83 9.59
CA TYR A 251 -8.52 19.01 10.10
C TYR A 251 -8.99 19.93 8.95
N ARG A 252 -8.10 20.22 7.99
CA ARG A 252 -8.38 21.12 6.86
C ARG A 252 -9.50 20.62 5.94
N ILE A 253 -9.65 19.30 5.78
CA ILE A 253 -10.73 18.70 4.98
C ILE A 253 -12.12 18.98 5.58
N TYR A 254 -12.21 19.16 6.91
CA TYR A 254 -13.47 19.42 7.62
C TYR A 254 -13.67 20.89 8.01
N ASP A 255 -12.70 21.76 7.70
CA ASP A 255 -12.79 23.20 7.91
C ASP A 255 -13.87 23.82 7.00
N PRO A 256 -14.92 24.47 7.55
CA PRO A 256 -15.98 25.08 6.76
C PRO A 256 -15.46 26.10 5.74
N SER A 257 -14.35 26.78 6.04
CA SER A 257 -13.76 27.78 5.14
C SER A 257 -13.20 27.18 3.84
N GLN A 258 -12.97 25.87 3.81
CA GLN A 258 -12.41 25.14 2.66
C GLN A 258 -13.38 24.11 2.06
N ALA A 259 -14.64 24.10 2.51
CA ALA A 259 -15.60 23.06 2.13
C ALA A 259 -15.77 22.91 0.60
N GLU A 260 -15.74 24.02 -0.14
CA GLU A 260 -15.82 23.99 -1.61
C GLU A 260 -14.61 23.31 -2.25
N LYS A 261 -13.42 23.50 -1.68
CA LYS A 261 -12.16 22.91 -2.19
C LYS A 261 -12.18 21.39 -2.10
N TYR A 262 -12.86 20.83 -1.09
CA TYR A 262 -12.86 19.39 -0.81
C TYR A 262 -14.18 18.68 -1.18
N LYS A 263 -15.20 19.39 -1.68
CA LYS A 263 -16.57 18.87 -1.83
C LYS A 263 -16.64 17.50 -2.54
N PHE A 264 -15.88 17.31 -3.62
CA PHE A 264 -15.90 16.10 -4.44
C PHE A 264 -14.73 15.14 -4.17
N VAL A 265 -13.95 15.38 -3.12
CA VAL A 265 -12.74 14.60 -2.83
C VAL A 265 -12.61 14.21 -1.36
N LYS A 266 -13.50 14.75 -0.52
CA LYS A 266 -13.49 14.64 0.94
C LYS A 266 -13.43 13.19 1.40
N ASP A 267 -14.26 12.31 0.88
CA ASP A 267 -14.37 10.95 1.39
C ASP A 267 -13.09 10.13 1.13
N PHE A 268 -12.55 10.18 -0.10
CA PHE A 268 -11.31 9.48 -0.45
C PHE A 268 -10.09 10.04 0.28
N LEU A 269 -9.94 11.37 0.34
CA LEU A 269 -8.83 12.00 1.06
C LEU A 269 -8.92 11.73 2.56
N THR A 270 -10.13 11.69 3.13
CA THR A 270 -10.31 11.32 4.55
C THR A 270 -9.93 9.87 4.79
N PHE A 271 -10.35 8.95 3.92
CA PHE A 271 -9.99 7.54 4.01
C PHE A 271 -8.47 7.34 3.93
N PHE A 272 -7.82 7.86 2.88
CA PHE A 272 -6.36 7.77 2.74
C PHE A 272 -5.63 8.48 3.87
N GLY A 273 -6.11 9.65 4.30
CA GLY A 273 -5.52 10.41 5.40
C GLY A 273 -5.56 9.66 6.73
N ASN A 274 -6.71 9.05 7.07
CA ASN A 274 -6.86 8.26 8.29
C ASN A 274 -6.01 6.99 8.26
N VAL A 275 -5.99 6.27 7.14
CA VAL A 275 -5.17 5.05 6.99
C VAL A 275 -3.68 5.39 7.04
N SER A 276 -3.25 6.47 6.37
CA SER A 276 -1.86 6.93 6.41
C SER A 276 -1.46 7.39 7.81
N LEU A 277 -2.31 8.14 8.52
CA LEU A 277 -2.05 8.55 9.89
C LEU A 277 -1.90 7.33 10.81
N ALA A 278 -2.76 6.32 10.67
CA ALA A 278 -2.65 5.09 11.44
C ALA A 278 -1.33 4.35 11.17
N PHE A 279 -0.93 4.19 9.89
CA PHE A 279 0.33 3.54 9.58
C PHE A 279 1.57 4.33 10.03
N VAL A 280 1.59 5.66 9.88
CA VAL A 280 2.69 6.49 10.38
C VAL A 280 2.85 6.38 11.90
N VAL A 281 1.75 6.35 12.66
CA VAL A 281 1.79 6.13 14.12
C VAL A 281 2.32 4.73 14.44
N LEU A 282 1.87 3.70 13.74
CA LEU A 282 2.40 2.34 13.89
C LEU A 282 3.89 2.27 13.55
N THR A 283 4.34 2.98 12.51
CA THR A 283 5.75 3.09 12.11
C THR A 283 6.57 3.78 13.18
N LEU A 284 6.05 4.83 13.81
CA LEU A 284 6.71 5.51 14.93
C LEU A 284 6.93 4.57 16.11
N VAL A 285 5.89 3.85 16.54
CA VAL A 285 6.01 2.88 17.64
C VAL A 285 7.02 1.78 17.29
N ASN A 286 6.95 1.23 16.07
CA ASN A 286 7.90 0.20 15.63
C ASN A 286 9.34 0.73 15.52
N ALA A 287 9.52 1.96 15.04
CA ALA A 287 10.84 2.60 14.93
C ALA A 287 11.47 2.80 16.32
N ILE A 288 10.69 3.19 17.33
CA ILE A 288 11.16 3.28 18.73
C ILE A 288 11.63 1.92 19.22
N ILE A 289 10.85 0.86 19.01
CA ILE A 289 11.22 -0.50 19.42
C ILE A 289 12.49 -0.97 18.71
N CYS A 290 12.61 -0.72 17.40
CA CYS A 290 13.82 -1.03 16.65
C CYS A 290 15.04 -0.27 17.19
N PHE A 291 14.89 1.03 17.48
CA PHE A 291 15.96 1.86 18.04
C PHE A 291 16.44 1.37 19.41
N LEU A 292 15.52 0.98 20.30
CA LEU A 292 15.84 0.40 21.61
C LEU A 292 16.55 -0.97 21.52
N ASN A 293 16.54 -1.60 20.35
CA ASN A 293 17.21 -2.87 20.08
C ASN A 293 18.57 -2.71 19.36
N PHE A 294 19.02 -1.49 19.10
CA PHE A 294 20.34 -1.24 18.52
C PHE A 294 21.47 -1.71 19.45
N ASP A 295 22.62 -2.05 18.87
CA ASP A 295 23.81 -2.53 19.57
C ASP A 295 23.64 -3.89 20.32
N LYS A 296 22.48 -4.55 20.21
CA LYS A 296 22.19 -5.86 20.85
C LYS A 296 22.50 -7.09 19.98
N GLY A 297 23.30 -6.94 18.91
CA GLY A 297 23.79 -8.06 18.11
C GLY A 297 22.90 -8.50 16.92
N LEU A 298 21.92 -7.68 16.51
CA LEU A 298 21.08 -7.96 15.33
C LEU A 298 21.81 -7.65 14.00
N LYS A 299 22.65 -6.61 13.96
CA LYS A 299 23.40 -6.16 12.78
C LYS A 299 24.18 -7.25 12.00
N PRO A 300 24.93 -8.17 12.63
CA PRO A 300 25.64 -9.23 11.91
C PRO A 300 24.69 -10.17 11.15
N HIS A 301 23.53 -10.49 11.72
CA HIS A 301 22.52 -11.36 11.10
C HIS A 301 21.84 -10.70 9.89
N LEU A 302 21.62 -9.38 9.96
CA LEU A 302 21.05 -8.61 8.85
C LEU A 302 22.04 -8.44 7.69
N THR A 303 23.32 -8.22 7.99
CA THR A 303 24.38 -7.95 7.01
C THR A 303 24.91 -9.24 6.37
N SER A 304 24.98 -10.34 7.14
CA SER A 304 25.48 -11.64 6.66
C SER A 304 24.56 -12.32 5.64
N ARG A 305 23.25 -12.01 5.64
CA ARG A 305 22.30 -12.53 4.63
C ARG A 305 22.66 -12.07 3.22
N HIS A 306 23.34 -10.93 3.06
CA HIS A 306 23.86 -10.50 1.75
C HIS A 306 25.06 -11.37 1.34
N ARG A 307 25.93 -11.75 2.29
CA ARG A 307 27.15 -12.53 2.03
C ARG A 307 26.86 -13.98 1.60
N GLN A 308 25.79 -14.60 2.11
CA GLN A 308 25.33 -15.93 1.64
C GLN A 308 24.60 -15.88 0.29
N SER A 309 24.03 -14.73 -0.10
CA SER A 309 23.40 -14.56 -1.42
C SER A 309 24.42 -14.26 -2.53
N SER A 310 25.65 -13.90 -2.19
CA SER A 310 26.73 -13.54 -3.11
C SER A 310 27.88 -14.55 -3.15
N ALA A 311 27.76 -15.67 -2.43
CA ALA A 311 28.71 -16.77 -2.55
C ALA A 311 28.24 -17.68 -3.71
N PRO A 312 29.03 -17.88 -4.78
CA PRO A 312 28.72 -18.91 -5.75
C PRO A 312 28.73 -20.28 -5.07
N GLU A 313 27.67 -21.02 -5.31
CA GLU A 313 27.37 -22.38 -4.86
C GLU A 313 28.37 -23.39 -5.48
N ASN A 314 29.67 -23.28 -5.15
CA ASN A 314 30.74 -24.06 -5.81
C ASN A 314 31.93 -24.40 -4.91
N LEU A 315 31.74 -24.61 -3.61
CA LEU A 315 32.86 -24.98 -2.70
C LEU A 315 32.59 -26.14 -1.74
N ASN A 316 31.41 -26.78 -1.76
CA ASN A 316 31.11 -27.91 -0.85
C ASN A 316 31.17 -29.30 -1.50
N GLU A 317 31.65 -29.43 -2.74
CA GLU A 317 31.69 -30.73 -3.45
C GLU A 317 33.10 -31.26 -3.76
N ARG A 318 34.19 -30.68 -3.24
CA ARG A 318 35.57 -31.07 -3.65
C ARG A 318 36.58 -31.44 -2.56
N THR A 319 36.19 -31.74 -1.33
CA THR A 319 37.16 -32.20 -0.31
C THR A 319 36.71 -33.42 0.49
N LEU A 320 36.07 -34.40 -0.15
CA LEU A 320 35.79 -35.70 0.46
C LEU A 320 36.08 -36.84 -0.52
N SER A 321 37.34 -36.93 -0.95
CA SER A 321 37.97 -38.18 -1.38
C SER A 321 39.48 -37.99 -1.46
N LEU A 322 40.22 -38.93 -0.85
CA LEU A 322 41.69 -39.12 -0.80
C LEU A 322 42.34 -38.66 0.52
N ASP A 323 42.18 -39.44 1.58
CA ASP A 323 43.16 -40.47 2.00
C ASP A 323 42.65 -41.26 3.22
#